data_AF-A0A3R7TIV5-F1
#
_entry.id   AF-A0A3R7TIV5-F1
#
_cell.length_a   1.000
_cell.length_b   1.000
_cell.length_c   1.000
_cell.angle_alpha   90.00
_cell.angle_beta   90.00
_cell.angle_gamma   90.00
#
_symmetry.space_group_name_H-M   'P 1'
#
loop_
_entity.id
_entity.type
_entity.pdbx_description
1 polymer ?
#
loop_
_entity_poly.entity_id
_entity_poly.type
_entity_poly.pdbx_seq_one_letter_code
_entity_poly.pdbx_strand_id
1 'polypeptide(L)'
;MQEHTADNKKGMVMIPDISGFTDFVIKSNMFVGKYITESLLKSIMDSNILCLEISEIEGDAILFYKHHNLPTFEETLMQIEQMYNDFQKELKRLAMQLAIEIPLSLKIIVHYGEFTKYKIGKFEKLYGAPVVEAHKMLKNHIAEHPPYALFSDAFLQANFDQPEKATVEYDNCDDCMYLPEIGYIHYL
;
A
#
# COMPACT_ATOMS: atom_id res chain seq x y z
N MET A 1 -21.87 7.73 30.98
CA MET A 1 -21.01 6.53 30.91
C MET A 1 -21.58 5.71 29.77
N GLN A 2 -21.06 5.92 28.55
CA GLN A 2 -21.49 5.16 27.37
C GLN A 2 -20.69 3.86 27.37
N GLU A 3 -21.39 2.75 27.20
CA GLU A 3 -20.83 1.41 27.06
C GLU A 3 -19.89 1.40 25.85
N HIS A 4 -18.59 1.28 26.11
CA HIS A 4 -17.63 0.90 25.09
C HIS A 4 -17.92 -0.55 24.72
N THR A 5 -18.69 -0.77 23.66
CA THR A 5 -18.61 -2.00 22.89
C THR A 5 -17.13 -2.26 22.61
N ALA A 6 -16.65 -3.47 22.87
CA ALA A 6 -15.27 -3.87 22.62
C ALA A 6 -14.97 -3.74 21.13
N ASP A 7 -14.55 -2.53 20.75
CA ASP A 7 -14.14 -2.18 19.39
C ASP A 7 -12.93 -3.06 19.10
N ASN A 8 -13.02 -3.93 18.09
CA ASN A 8 -11.87 -4.75 17.71
C ASN A 8 -10.84 -3.79 17.10
N LYS A 9 -9.89 -3.36 17.94
CA LYS A 9 -8.89 -2.37 17.56
C LYS A 9 -7.83 -2.93 16.61
N LYS A 10 -7.83 -4.24 16.35
CA LYS A 10 -6.91 -4.82 15.36
C LYS A 10 -7.46 -4.61 13.95
N GLY A 11 -6.56 -4.31 13.01
CA GLY A 11 -6.93 -4.13 11.62
C GLY A 11 -5.73 -4.19 10.69
N MET A 12 -6.02 -4.21 9.39
CA MET A 12 -5.05 -4.04 8.32
C MET A 12 -4.81 -2.56 8.04
N VAL A 13 -3.57 -2.22 7.71
CA VAL A 13 -3.18 -0.98 7.03
C VAL A 13 -2.53 -1.36 5.69
N MET A 14 -2.87 -0.65 4.61
CA MET A 14 -2.26 -0.81 3.30
C MET A 14 -1.84 0.55 2.75
N ILE A 15 -0.61 0.68 2.26
CA ILE A 15 -0.08 1.94 1.71
C ILE A 15 0.55 1.70 0.33
N PRO A 16 -0.20 1.90 -0.78
CA PRO A 16 0.39 2.17 -2.08
C PRO A 16 1.07 3.54 -2.10
N ASP A 17 2.31 3.57 -2.59
CA ASP A 17 3.20 4.74 -2.66
C ASP A 17 3.92 4.77 -4.01
N ILE A 18 3.87 5.92 -4.70
CA ILE A 18 4.44 6.07 -6.04
C ILE A 18 5.95 6.31 -5.94
N SER A 19 6.73 5.29 -6.30
CA SER A 19 8.18 5.38 -6.33
C SER A 19 8.67 6.29 -7.48
N GLY A 20 9.71 7.08 -7.21
CA GLY A 20 10.25 8.09 -8.14
C GLY A 20 9.56 9.46 -8.08
N PHE A 21 8.53 9.62 -7.23
CA PHE A 21 7.69 10.81 -7.17
C PHE A 21 8.44 12.12 -6.88
N THR A 22 9.30 12.13 -5.85
CA THR A 22 9.98 13.37 -5.43
C THR A 22 10.76 13.99 -6.59
N ASP A 23 11.56 13.18 -7.27
CA ASP A 23 12.36 13.58 -8.42
C ASP A 23 11.48 14.01 -9.60
N PHE A 24 10.39 13.27 -9.84
CA PHE A 24 9.44 13.58 -10.90
C PHE A 24 8.77 14.94 -10.67
N VAL A 25 8.32 15.26 -9.46
CA VAL A 25 7.70 16.55 -9.13
C VAL A 25 8.70 17.70 -9.30
N ILE A 26 9.96 17.51 -8.89
CA ILE A 26 10.98 18.55 -9.03
C ILE A 26 11.31 18.84 -10.49
N LYS A 27 11.37 17.80 -11.33
CA LYS A 27 11.82 17.90 -12.73
C LYS A 27 10.70 18.22 -13.72
N SER A 28 9.44 17.89 -13.39
CA SER A 28 8.31 18.08 -14.28
C SER A 28 7.76 19.52 -14.25
N ASN A 29 7.08 19.90 -15.33
CA ASN A 29 6.24 21.09 -15.29
C ASN A 29 5.13 20.90 -14.24
N MET A 30 4.93 21.87 -13.35
CA MET A 30 3.96 21.80 -12.24
C MET A 30 2.56 21.33 -12.66
N PHE A 31 2.02 21.83 -13.78
CA PHE A 31 0.67 21.46 -14.22
C PHE A 31 0.62 20.03 -14.77
N VAL A 32 1.65 19.63 -15.50
CA VAL A 32 1.78 18.28 -16.07
C VAL A 32 2.00 17.25 -14.96
N GLY A 33 2.93 17.54 -14.04
CA GLY A 33 3.23 16.69 -12.89
C GLY A 33 2.01 16.49 -12.01
N LYS A 34 1.32 17.58 -11.65
CA LYS A 34 0.06 17.52 -10.90
C LYS A 34 -0.99 16.63 -11.59
N TYR A 35 -1.22 16.85 -12.88
CA TYR A 35 -2.21 16.08 -13.64
C TYR A 35 -1.88 14.57 -13.63
N ILE A 36 -0.61 14.21 -13.83
CA ILE A 36 -0.17 12.81 -13.79
C ILE A 36 -0.38 12.21 -12.39
N THR A 37 0.05 12.90 -11.33
CA THR A 37 -0.12 12.41 -9.96
C THR A 37 -1.59 12.21 -9.60
N GLU A 38 -2.46 13.18 -9.90
CA GLU A 38 -3.90 13.07 -9.65
C GLU A 38 -4.52 11.88 -10.41
N SER A 39 -4.15 11.68 -11.66
CA SER A 39 -4.61 10.55 -12.48
C SER A 39 -4.17 9.20 -11.93
N LEU A 40 -2.90 9.07 -11.52
CA LEU A 40 -2.36 7.82 -10.98
C LEU A 40 -2.96 7.48 -9.62
N LEU A 41 -3.05 8.44 -8.70
CA LEU A 41 -3.69 8.23 -7.39
C LEU A 41 -5.17 7.85 -7.55
N LYS A 42 -5.88 8.52 -8.47
CA LYS A 42 -7.26 8.15 -8.77
C LYS A 42 -7.38 6.72 -9.28
N SER A 43 -6.48 6.30 -10.17
CA SER A 43 -6.46 4.91 -10.64
C SER A 43 -6.32 3.93 -9.47
N ILE A 44 -5.41 4.18 -8.53
CA ILE A 44 -5.21 3.32 -7.34
C ILE A 44 -6.48 3.26 -6.48
N MET A 45 -7.15 4.39 -6.25
CA MET A 45 -8.41 4.43 -5.49
C MET A 45 -9.53 3.65 -6.19
N ASP A 46 -9.66 3.82 -7.50
CA ASP A 46 -10.72 3.18 -8.30
C ASP A 46 -10.52 1.65 -8.39
N SER A 47 -9.28 1.16 -8.17
CA SER A 47 -8.93 -0.27 -8.11
C SER A 47 -9.20 -0.96 -6.76
N ASN A 48 -9.78 -0.26 -5.76
CA ASN A 48 -10.04 -0.81 -4.42
C ASN A 48 -11.22 -1.80 -4.40
N ILE A 49 -10.93 -3.07 -4.70
CA ILE A 49 -11.90 -4.18 -4.73
C ILE A 49 -12.22 -4.74 -3.34
N LEU A 50 -11.38 -4.51 -2.33
CA LEU A 50 -11.58 -4.99 -0.95
C LEU A 50 -12.40 -4.03 -0.08
N CYS A 51 -12.88 -2.93 -0.67
CA CYS A 51 -13.63 -1.87 0.00
C CYS A 51 -12.87 -1.34 1.24
N LEU A 52 -11.56 -1.15 1.12
CA LEU A 52 -10.75 -0.56 2.18
C LEU A 52 -11.15 0.90 2.41
N GLU A 53 -11.16 1.34 3.67
CA GLU A 53 -11.41 2.74 4.00
C GLU A 53 -10.16 3.58 3.74
N ILE A 54 -10.31 4.78 3.20
CA ILE A 54 -9.21 5.75 3.04
C ILE A 54 -9.11 6.59 4.30
N SER A 55 -7.95 6.54 4.97
CA SER A 55 -7.65 7.45 6.08
C SER A 55 -7.05 8.76 5.58
N GLU A 56 -6.11 8.69 4.65
CA GLU A 56 -5.34 9.87 4.23
C GLU A 56 -4.80 9.69 2.81
N ILE A 57 -4.60 10.81 2.11
CA ILE A 57 -3.86 10.90 0.86
C ILE A 57 -2.74 11.91 1.09
N GLU A 58 -1.49 11.47 1.05
CA GLU A 58 -0.31 12.26 1.35
C GLU A 58 0.63 12.31 0.15
N GLY A 59 0.59 13.40 -0.62
CA GLY A 59 1.47 13.55 -1.78
C GLY A 59 1.23 12.46 -2.82
N ASP A 60 2.05 11.42 -2.78
CA ASP A 60 2.13 10.25 -3.64
C ASP A 60 1.64 8.93 -3.03
N ALA A 61 1.17 8.96 -1.78
CA ALA A 61 0.71 7.77 -1.08
C ALA A 61 -0.77 7.86 -0.66
N ILE A 62 -1.42 6.70 -0.59
CA ILE A 62 -2.78 6.55 -0.04
C ILE A 62 -2.73 5.61 1.14
N LEU A 63 -3.22 6.04 2.30
CA LEU A 63 -3.33 5.22 3.50
C LEU A 63 -4.71 4.56 3.57
N PHE A 64 -4.77 3.29 3.21
CA PHE A 64 -5.96 2.43 3.36
C PHE A 64 -5.95 1.67 4.69
N TYR A 65 -7.12 1.34 5.21
CA TYR A 65 -7.26 0.47 6.38
C TYR A 65 -8.57 -0.31 6.42
N LYS A 66 -8.60 -1.34 7.28
CA LYS A 66 -9.80 -2.16 7.55
C LYS A 66 -9.70 -2.84 8.93
N HIS A 67 -10.63 -2.55 9.84
CA HIS A 67 -10.67 -3.17 11.19
C HIS A 67 -11.30 -4.57 11.21
N HIS A 68 -12.30 -4.82 10.36
CA HIS A 68 -13.12 -6.03 10.41
C HIS A 68 -13.00 -6.81 9.11
N ASN A 69 -13.15 -8.13 9.18
CA ASN A 69 -13.03 -9.03 8.03
C ASN A 69 -11.67 -8.84 7.36
N LEU A 70 -10.60 -9.20 8.10
CA LEU A 70 -9.24 -9.21 7.57
C LEU A 70 -9.24 -10.02 6.28
N PRO A 71 -8.87 -9.43 5.13
CA PRO A 71 -8.78 -10.16 3.89
C PRO A 71 -7.73 -11.27 4.00
N THR A 72 -7.96 -12.38 3.30
CA THR A 72 -6.95 -13.43 3.21
C THR A 72 -5.70 -12.90 2.48
N PHE A 73 -4.59 -13.61 2.61
CA PHE A 73 -3.39 -13.30 1.84
C PHE A 73 -3.68 -13.26 0.33
N GLU A 74 -4.40 -14.25 -0.20
CA GLU A 74 -4.78 -14.33 -1.63
C GLU A 74 -5.67 -13.15 -2.06
N GLU A 75 -6.69 -12.80 -1.26
CA GLU A 75 -7.53 -11.63 -1.52
C GLU A 75 -6.71 -10.33 -1.54
N THR A 76 -5.75 -10.22 -0.63
CA THR A 76 -4.86 -9.07 -0.53
C THR A 76 -3.90 -9.00 -1.72
N LEU A 77 -3.37 -10.14 -2.16
CA LEU A 77 -2.51 -10.22 -3.33
C LEU A 77 -3.27 -9.83 -4.61
N MET A 78 -4.50 -10.33 -4.80
CA MET A 78 -5.36 -9.91 -5.90
C MET A 78 -5.64 -8.41 -5.90
N GLN A 79 -5.85 -7.79 -4.72
CA GLN A 79 -6.00 -6.35 -4.59
C GLN A 79 -4.75 -5.58 -5.04
N ILE A 80 -3.57 -6.06 -4.66
CA ILE A 80 -2.28 -5.48 -5.03
C ILE A 80 -2.07 -5.58 -6.54
N GLU A 81 -2.27 -6.76 -7.12
CA GLU A 81 -2.16 -6.99 -8.56
C GLU A 81 -3.12 -6.10 -9.35
N GLN A 82 -4.37 -5.95 -8.90
CA GLN A 82 -5.34 -5.06 -9.54
C GLN A 82 -4.89 -3.59 -9.51
N MET A 83 -4.45 -3.09 -8.35
CA MET A 83 -3.93 -1.72 -8.20
C MET A 83 -2.72 -1.49 -9.12
N TYR A 84 -1.78 -2.44 -9.16
CA TYR A 84 -0.59 -2.34 -9.98
C TYR A 84 -0.90 -2.35 -11.49
N ASN A 85 -1.76 -3.27 -11.93
CA ASN A 85 -2.15 -3.38 -13.34
C ASN A 85 -2.86 -2.12 -13.84
N ASP A 86 -3.79 -1.58 -13.06
CA ASP A 86 -4.49 -0.34 -13.42
C ASP A 86 -3.55 0.87 -13.39
N PHE A 87 -2.67 0.96 -12.40
CA PHE A 87 -1.62 1.98 -12.34
C PHE A 87 -0.73 1.95 -13.59
N GLN A 88 -0.25 0.77 -14.00
CA GLN A 88 0.58 0.60 -15.20
C GLN A 88 -0.15 0.98 -16.48
N LYS A 89 -1.43 0.60 -16.58
CA LYS A 89 -2.28 0.97 -17.71
C LYS A 89 -2.45 2.48 -17.81
N GLU A 90 -2.71 3.15 -16.69
CA GLU A 90 -2.88 4.60 -16.62
C GLU A 90 -1.56 5.34 -16.91
N LEU A 91 -0.44 4.85 -16.36
CA LEU A 91 0.89 5.40 -16.63
C LEU A 91 1.22 5.35 -18.12
N LYS A 92 1.01 4.20 -18.79
CA LYS A 92 1.21 4.06 -20.24
C LYS A 92 0.29 4.99 -21.03
N ARG A 93 -0.98 5.11 -20.63
CA ARG A 93 -1.95 6.01 -21.26
C ARG A 93 -1.49 7.47 -21.18
N LEU A 94 -1.05 7.93 -20.02
CA LEU A 94 -0.56 9.28 -19.78
C LEU A 94 0.73 9.56 -20.56
N ALA A 95 1.69 8.63 -20.53
CA ALA A 95 2.95 8.74 -21.26
C ALA A 95 2.71 8.92 -22.78
N MET A 96 1.81 8.12 -23.36
CA MET A 96 1.40 8.26 -24.76
C MET A 96 0.68 9.57 -25.04
N GLN A 97 -0.28 9.95 -24.18
CA GLN A 97 -1.07 11.17 -24.36
C GLN A 97 -0.20 12.44 -24.35
N LEU A 98 0.81 12.46 -23.48
CA LEU A 98 1.67 13.62 -23.25
C LEU A 98 2.97 13.57 -24.06
N ALA A 99 3.25 12.44 -24.73
CA ALA A 99 4.49 12.17 -25.45
C ALA A 99 5.75 12.40 -24.58
N ILE A 100 5.71 11.94 -23.33
CA ILE A 100 6.83 12.00 -22.38
C ILE A 100 7.07 10.63 -21.75
N GLU A 101 8.28 10.45 -21.23
CA GLU A 101 8.57 9.36 -20.30
C GLU A 101 8.07 9.73 -18.89
N ILE A 102 7.49 8.76 -18.19
CA ILE A 102 7.03 8.91 -16.80
C ILE A 102 7.74 7.82 -15.99
N PRO A 103 8.91 8.12 -15.39
CA PRO A 103 9.73 7.14 -14.68
C PRO A 103 9.21 6.92 -13.24
N LEU A 104 7.94 6.52 -13.14
CA LEU A 104 7.26 6.24 -11.88
C LEU A 104 6.94 4.75 -11.80
N SER A 105 7.00 4.20 -10.59
CA SER A 105 6.59 2.83 -10.30
C SER A 105 5.78 2.80 -9.00
N LEU A 106 5.32 1.63 -8.58
CA LEU A 106 4.45 1.49 -7.42
C LEU A 106 5.09 0.54 -6.42
N LYS A 107 5.09 0.92 -5.14
CA LYS A 107 5.35 -0.01 -4.04
C LYS A 107 4.16 -0.02 -3.10
N ILE A 108 3.87 -1.18 -2.50
CA ILE A 108 2.71 -1.35 -1.62
C ILE A 108 3.14 -1.99 -0.31
N ILE A 109 2.82 -1.37 0.81
CA ILE A 109 3.05 -1.97 2.14
C ILE A 109 1.73 -2.49 2.69
N VAL A 110 1.73 -3.71 3.21
CA VAL A 110 0.60 -4.32 3.93
C VAL A 110 1.04 -4.66 5.33
N HIS A 111 0.32 -4.15 6.32
CA HIS A 111 0.63 -4.36 7.73
C HIS A 111 -0.63 -4.61 8.56
N TYR A 112 -0.46 -5.15 9.77
CA TYR A 112 -1.55 -5.55 10.64
C TYR A 112 -1.20 -5.31 12.11
N GLY A 113 -2.18 -4.83 12.88
CA GLY A 113 -2.03 -4.71 14.33
C GLY A 113 -3.08 -3.80 14.94
N GLU A 114 -2.85 -3.37 16.19
CA GLU A 114 -3.80 -2.55 16.94
C GLU A 114 -3.67 -1.06 16.61
N PHE A 115 -4.75 -0.45 16.11
CA PHE A 115 -4.86 0.99 15.90
C PHE A 115 -6.31 1.48 16.06
N THR A 116 -6.46 2.76 16.37
CA THR A 116 -7.77 3.40 16.53
C THR A 116 -7.85 4.69 15.71
N LYS A 117 -9.04 5.27 15.64
CA LYS A 117 -9.29 6.54 14.98
C LYS A 117 -9.34 7.65 16.02
N TYR A 118 -8.86 8.83 15.65
CA TYR A 118 -9.06 10.05 16.44
C TYR A 118 -9.41 11.21 15.50
N LYS A 119 -10.07 12.24 16.05
CA LYS A 119 -10.51 13.41 15.29
C LYS A 119 -9.77 14.66 15.72
N ILE A 120 -9.29 15.43 14.75
CA ILE A 120 -8.82 16.80 14.92
C ILE A 120 -9.66 17.70 14.01
N GLY A 121 -10.60 18.44 14.59
CA GLY A 121 -11.55 19.24 13.82
C GLY A 121 -12.37 18.37 12.87
N LYS A 122 -12.24 18.61 11.56
CA LYS A 122 -12.92 17.84 10.50
C LYS A 122 -12.13 16.63 10.00
N PHE A 123 -10.90 16.46 10.47
CA PHE A 123 -9.99 15.40 10.01
C PHE A 123 -10.10 14.21 10.95
N GLU A 124 -10.27 13.03 10.37
CA GLU A 124 -10.17 11.75 11.07
C GLU A 124 -8.80 11.15 10.70
N LYS A 125 -8.05 10.67 11.70
CA LYS A 125 -6.71 10.09 11.51
C LYS A 125 -6.60 8.78 12.27
N LEU A 126 -5.72 7.90 11.79
CA LEU A 126 -5.36 6.67 12.50
C LEU A 126 -4.25 6.92 13.52
N TYR A 127 -4.34 6.25 14.66
CA TYR A 127 -3.34 6.25 15.72
C TYR A 127 -3.05 4.82 16.18
N GLY A 128 -1.78 4.42 16.11
CA GLY A 128 -1.30 3.12 16.55
C GLY A 128 0.09 2.83 16.03
N ALA A 129 0.79 1.88 16.65
CA ALA A 129 2.09 1.41 16.20
C ALA A 129 2.09 0.94 14.73
N PRO A 130 1.06 0.19 14.24
CA PRO A 130 1.04 -0.26 12.85
C PRO A 130 1.07 0.87 11.82
N VAL A 131 0.46 2.02 12.11
CA VAL A 131 0.47 3.18 11.21
C VAL A 131 1.91 3.69 11.05
N VAL A 132 2.62 3.83 12.17
CA VAL A 132 4.02 4.31 12.19
C VAL A 132 4.96 3.30 11.53
N GLU A 133 4.77 2.01 11.81
CA GLU A 133 5.58 0.92 11.29
C GLU A 133 5.43 0.79 9.76
N ALA A 134 4.21 0.85 9.23
CA ALA A 134 3.97 0.84 7.79
C ALA A 134 4.67 2.01 7.07
N HIS A 135 4.61 3.22 7.63
CA HIS A 135 5.35 4.37 7.08
C HIS A 135 6.87 4.24 7.19
N LYS A 136 7.40 3.54 8.21
CA LYS A 136 8.84 3.24 8.30
C LYS A 136 9.25 2.24 7.22
N MET A 137 8.46 1.20 6.98
CA MET A 137 8.73 0.20 5.94
C MET A 137 8.86 0.85 4.56
N LEU A 138 8.04 1.87 4.25
CA LEU A 138 8.14 2.64 3.00
C LEU A 138 9.51 3.33 2.80
N LYS A 139 10.18 3.72 3.89
CA LYS A 139 11.43 4.51 3.85
C LYS A 139 12.68 3.66 3.91
N ASN A 140 12.57 2.40 4.34
CA ASN A 140 13.71 1.61 4.79
C ASN A 140 14.46 0.82 3.70
N HIS A 141 14.26 1.10 2.40
CA HIS A 141 14.97 0.43 1.29
C HIS A 141 15.05 -1.10 1.46
N ILE A 142 13.93 -1.71 1.90
CA ILE A 142 13.87 -3.11 2.30
C ILE A 142 13.96 -4.04 1.08
N ALA A 143 13.33 -3.66 -0.03
CA ALA A 143 13.41 -4.33 -1.32
C ALA A 143 14.42 -3.62 -2.23
N GLU A 144 15.07 -4.39 -3.11
CA GLU A 144 16.14 -3.87 -3.97
C GLU A 144 15.59 -2.84 -4.97
N HIS A 145 14.48 -3.16 -5.64
CA HIS A 145 13.91 -2.31 -6.68
C HIS A 145 12.37 -2.33 -6.70
N PRO A 146 11.69 -1.20 -6.90
CA PRO A 146 10.28 -1.20 -7.26
C PRO A 146 10.09 -1.68 -8.72
N PRO A 147 8.93 -2.28 -9.05
CA PRO A 147 7.74 -2.36 -8.22
C PRO A 147 7.70 -3.61 -7.31
N TYR A 148 7.16 -3.45 -6.09
CA TYR A 148 7.03 -4.55 -5.13
C TYR A 148 5.87 -4.33 -4.15
N ALA A 149 5.41 -5.42 -3.54
CA ALA A 149 4.59 -5.43 -2.34
C ALA A 149 5.38 -6.02 -1.16
N LEU A 150 5.27 -5.41 0.02
CA LEU A 150 5.81 -5.95 1.27
C LEU A 150 4.66 -6.24 2.22
N PHE A 151 4.48 -7.53 2.52
CA PHE A 151 3.58 -8.02 3.54
C PHE A 151 4.35 -8.19 4.84
N SER A 152 4.07 -7.37 5.85
CA SER A 152 4.79 -7.47 7.12
C SER A 152 4.61 -8.84 7.79
N ASP A 153 5.57 -9.25 8.61
CA ASP A 153 5.45 -10.48 9.40
C ASP A 153 4.18 -10.51 10.27
N ALA A 154 3.79 -9.38 10.86
CA ALA A 154 2.54 -9.27 11.63
C ALA A 154 1.27 -9.57 10.80
N PHE A 155 1.26 -9.21 9.51
CA PHE A 155 0.16 -9.54 8.61
C PHE A 155 0.18 -11.03 8.22
N LEU A 156 1.37 -11.59 8.00
CA LEU A 156 1.53 -13.00 7.68
C LEU A 156 1.11 -13.89 8.86
N GLN A 157 1.53 -13.58 10.09
CA GLN A 157 1.10 -14.27 11.30
C GLN A 157 -0.41 -14.16 11.57
N ALA A 158 -1.07 -13.13 11.05
CA ALA A 158 -2.52 -13.00 11.13
C ALA A 158 -3.26 -13.87 10.09
N ASN A 159 -2.58 -14.30 9.03
CA ASN A 159 -3.13 -15.11 7.94
C ASN A 159 -2.70 -16.58 7.97
N PHE A 160 -1.54 -16.87 8.58
CA PHE A 160 -0.89 -18.18 8.52
C PHE A 160 -0.37 -18.61 9.89
N ASP A 161 -0.51 -19.90 10.19
CA ASP A 161 0.10 -20.51 11.39
C ASP A 161 1.63 -20.65 11.27
N GLN A 162 2.13 -20.83 10.03
CA GLN A 162 3.56 -20.98 9.70
C GLN A 162 3.91 -20.10 8.48
N PRO A 163 4.04 -18.78 8.67
CA PRO A 163 4.33 -17.82 7.60
C PRO A 163 5.44 -18.24 6.64
N GLU A 164 6.56 -18.70 7.18
CA GLU A 164 7.76 -19.05 6.42
C GLU A 164 7.59 -20.23 5.46
N LYS A 165 6.57 -21.06 5.68
CA LYS A 165 6.22 -22.18 4.78
C LYS A 165 5.07 -21.82 3.86
N ALA A 166 4.12 -21.03 4.33
CA ALA A 166 2.94 -20.65 3.55
C ALA A 166 3.31 -19.74 2.37
N THR A 167 4.29 -18.85 2.53
CA THR A 167 4.70 -17.93 1.46
C THR A 167 5.41 -18.62 0.28
N VAL A 168 5.96 -19.82 0.48
CA VAL A 168 6.68 -20.59 -0.56
C VAL A 168 5.80 -20.90 -1.77
N GLU A 169 4.49 -21.06 -1.56
CA GLU A 169 3.50 -21.21 -2.64
C GLU A 169 3.46 -20.00 -3.58
N TYR A 170 3.78 -18.83 -3.07
CA TYR A 170 3.70 -17.54 -3.77
C TYR A 170 5.05 -17.05 -4.30
N ASP A 171 6.12 -17.84 -4.15
CA ASP A 171 7.45 -17.58 -4.73
C ASP A 171 7.45 -17.88 -6.24
N ASN A 172 6.54 -17.22 -6.95
CA ASN A 172 6.37 -17.30 -8.39
C ASN A 172 7.01 -16.12 -9.14
N CYS A 173 7.63 -15.19 -8.41
CA CYS A 173 8.39 -14.07 -8.96
C CYS A 173 9.90 -14.28 -8.80
N ASP A 174 10.69 -13.75 -9.74
CA ASP A 174 12.14 -13.70 -9.60
C ASP A 174 12.47 -12.83 -8.36
N ASP A 175 13.30 -13.36 -7.46
CA ASP A 175 13.77 -12.72 -6.23
C ASP A 175 12.72 -12.46 -5.12
N CYS A 176 11.50 -13.01 -5.23
CA CYS A 176 10.54 -13.09 -4.12
C CYS A 176 11.21 -13.70 -2.89
N MET A 177 11.04 -13.08 -1.71
CA MET A 177 11.72 -13.55 -0.51
C MET A 177 10.98 -13.25 0.78
N TYR A 178 11.06 -14.22 1.70
CA TYR A 178 10.69 -14.02 3.10
C TYR A 178 11.91 -13.59 3.92
N LEU A 179 11.78 -12.48 4.62
CA LEU A 179 12.76 -11.92 5.54
C LEU A 179 12.21 -12.04 6.97
N PRO A 180 12.85 -12.85 7.86
CA PRO A 180 12.42 -12.97 9.25
C PRO A 180 12.28 -11.62 9.94
N GLU A 181 11.24 -11.46 10.78
CA GLU A 181 10.92 -10.23 11.53
C GLU A 181 10.52 -9.02 10.67
N ILE A 182 10.67 -9.09 9.35
CA ILE A 182 10.29 -8.04 8.41
C ILE A 182 9.01 -8.45 7.69
N GLY A 183 9.01 -9.61 7.02
CA GLY A 183 7.88 -10.12 6.27
C GLY A 183 8.26 -10.65 4.88
N TYR A 184 7.30 -10.66 3.97
CA TYR A 184 7.42 -11.21 2.62
C TYR A 184 7.42 -10.13 1.56
N ILE A 185 8.43 -10.14 0.69
CA ILE A 185 8.55 -9.25 -0.47
C ILE A 185 8.11 -10.02 -1.71
N HIS A 186 7.15 -9.43 -2.41
CA HIS A 186 6.63 -9.90 -3.69
C HIS A 186 6.90 -8.84 -4.77
N TYR A 187 7.74 -9.15 -5.76
CA TYR A 187 8.01 -8.24 -6.88
C TYR A 187 6.91 -8.34 -7.95
N LEU A 188 6.56 -7.20 -8.57
CA LEU A 188 5.39 -7.01 -9.45
C LEU A 188 5.74 -6.80 -10.93
#